data_AF-A0A0S9K8M7-F1
#
_entry.id   AF-A0A0S9K8M7-F1
#
_cell.length_a   1.000
_cell.length_b   1.000
_cell.length_c   1.000
_cell.angle_alpha   90.00
_cell.angle_beta   90.00
_cell.angle_gamma   90.00
#
_symmetry.space_group_name_H-M   'P 1'
#
loop_
_entity.id
_entity.type
_entity.pdbx_description
1 polymer ?
#
loop_
_entity_poly.entity_id
_entity_poly.type
_entity_poly.pdbx_seq_one_letter_code
_entity_poly.pdbx_strand_id
1 'polypeptide(L)'
;MTTSPGRRRWTPELILRRLELHARIDEIARHDLSASARIRLSAYIITTAIDDGELDEADALAAFDRVVREADALVGAVAHAA
;
A
#
# COMPACT_ATOMS: atom_id res chain seq x y z
N MET A 1 -2.12 23.52 21.84
CA MET A 1 -2.40 23.09 20.45
C MET A 1 -1.68 21.77 20.21
N THR A 2 -2.37 20.64 20.41
CA THR A 2 -1.85 19.31 20.13
C THR A 2 -2.15 18.97 18.68
N THR A 3 -1.18 19.14 17.77
CA THR A 3 -1.31 18.52 16.45
C THR A 3 -1.36 17.01 16.64
N SER A 4 -2.47 16.37 16.30
CA SER A 4 -2.58 14.90 16.34
C SER A 4 -1.35 14.29 15.66
N PRO A 5 -0.58 13.42 16.34
CA PRO A 5 0.72 12.94 15.88
C PRO A 5 0.72 12.34 14.46
N GLY A 6 -0.40 11.77 14.01
CA GLY A 6 -0.52 11.17 12.67
C GLY A 6 -0.63 12.18 11.50
N ARG A 7 -1.06 13.42 11.73
CA ARG A 7 -1.38 14.35 10.62
C ARG A 7 -0.15 14.98 9.95
N ARG A 8 1.03 14.92 10.57
CA ARG A 8 2.30 15.42 9.99
C ARG A 8 3.09 14.36 9.24
N ARG A 9 2.80 13.06 9.45
CA ARG A 9 3.56 11.95 8.86
C ARG A 9 3.08 11.57 7.45
N TRP A 10 1.78 11.70 7.22
CA TRP A 10 1.18 11.48 5.91
C TRP A 10 1.32 12.70 5.01
N THR A 11 2.28 12.66 4.09
CA THR A 11 2.40 13.65 3.02
C THR A 11 1.37 13.37 1.91
N PRO A 12 1.06 14.36 1.05
CA PRO A 12 0.17 14.15 -0.08
C PRO A 12 0.60 12.98 -0.98
N GLU A 13 1.91 12.79 -1.19
CA GLU A 13 2.43 11.69 -1.99
C GLU A 13 2.16 10.32 -1.33
N LEU A 14 2.42 10.18 -0.03
CA LEU A 14 2.11 8.94 0.70
C LEU A 14 0.61 8.61 0.66
N ILE A 15 -0.24 9.62 0.73
CA ILE A 15 -1.69 9.44 0.59
C ILE A 15 -2.04 8.94 -0.81
N LEU A 16 -1.46 9.54 -1.86
CA LEU A 16 -1.66 9.09 -3.24
C LEU A 16 -1.22 7.63 -3.42
N ARG A 17 -0.04 7.25 -2.92
CA ARG A 17 0.45 5.86 -2.99
C ARG A 17 -0.43 4.87 -2.27
N ARG A 18 -0.94 5.24 -1.10
CA ARG A 18 -1.91 4.43 -0.36
C ARG A 18 -3.20 4.21 -1.17
N LEU A 19 -3.73 5.25 -1.83
CA LEU A 19 -4.93 5.13 -2.66
C LEU A 19 -4.68 4.25 -3.90
N GLU A 20 -3.54 4.44 -4.56
CA GLU A 20 -3.09 3.63 -5.70
C GLU A 20 -3.04 2.14 -5.36
N LEU A 21 -2.50 1.83 -4.18
CA LEU A 21 -2.37 0.46 -3.71
C LEU A 21 -3.73 -0.16 -3.36
N HIS A 22 -4.62 0.61 -2.74
CA HIS A 22 -5.98 0.13 -2.46
C HIS A 22 -6.76 -0.20 -3.74
N ALA A 23 -6.65 0.62 -4.78
CA ALA A 23 -7.29 0.33 -6.07
C ALA A 23 -6.83 -1.01 -6.67
N ARG A 24 -5.52 -1.30 -6.59
CA ARG A 24 -4.96 -2.59 -7.05
C ARG A 24 -5.41 -3.77 -6.18
N ILE A 25 -5.45 -3.59 -4.86
CA ILE A 25 -5.97 -4.63 -3.96
C ILE A 25 -7.40 -4.99 -4.35
N ASP A 26 -8.24 -4.00 -4.64
CA ASP A 26 -9.63 -4.21 -5.03
C ASP A 26 -9.75 -4.86 -6.42
N GLU A 27 -8.82 -4.59 -7.33
CA GLU A 27 -8.72 -5.30 -8.62
C GLU A 27 -8.35 -6.77 -8.43
N ILE A 28 -7.26 -7.05 -7.68
CA ILE A 28 -6.84 -8.43 -7.37
C ILE A 28 -7.96 -9.20 -6.68
N ALA A 29 -8.69 -8.57 -5.74
CA ALA A 29 -9.76 -9.20 -4.98
C ALA A 29 -10.93 -9.72 -5.86
N ARG A 30 -11.10 -9.19 -7.08
CA ARG A 30 -12.11 -9.70 -8.03
C ARG A 30 -11.76 -11.08 -8.57
N HIS A 31 -10.50 -11.49 -8.48
CA HIS A 31 -9.98 -12.71 -9.10
C HIS A 31 -9.34 -13.67 -8.08
N ASP A 32 -8.61 -13.14 -7.09
CA ASP A 32 -7.93 -13.90 -6.06
C ASP A 32 -7.99 -13.18 -4.69
N LEU A 33 -8.91 -13.65 -3.84
CA LEU A 33 -9.07 -13.15 -2.48
C LEU A 33 -7.84 -13.40 -1.60
N SER A 34 -7.13 -14.51 -1.78
CA SER A 34 -5.95 -14.84 -0.98
C SER A 34 -4.76 -13.96 -1.33
N ALA A 35 -4.55 -13.69 -2.62
CA ALA A 35 -3.55 -12.73 -3.09
C ALA A 35 -3.87 -11.31 -2.60
N SER A 36 -5.12 -10.86 -2.72
CA SER A 36 -5.51 -9.53 -2.23
C SER A 36 -5.30 -9.36 -0.71
N ALA A 37 -5.59 -10.40 0.08
CA ALA A 37 -5.39 -10.38 1.53
C ALA A 37 -3.91 -10.22 1.92
N ARG A 38 -3.00 -10.87 1.18
CA ARG A 38 -1.55 -10.72 1.38
C ARG A 38 -1.08 -9.28 1.12
N ILE A 39 -1.49 -8.70 -0.01
CA ILE A 39 -1.15 -7.31 -0.34
C ILE A 39 -1.75 -6.34 0.68
N ARG A 40 -2.98 -6.58 1.14
CA ARG A 40 -3.64 -5.77 2.17
C ARG A 40 -2.89 -5.83 3.52
N LEU A 41 -2.34 -6.98 3.89
CA LEU A 41 -1.47 -7.11 5.08
C LEU A 41 -0.18 -6.31 4.91
N SER A 42 0.49 -6.38 3.75
CA SER A 42 1.68 -5.58 3.47
C SER A 42 1.39 -4.07 3.55
N ALA A 43 0.26 -3.64 2.97
CA ALA A 43 -0.19 -2.24 3.05
C ALA A 43 -0.42 -1.80 4.51
N TYR A 44 -1.04 -2.66 5.32
CA TYR A 44 -1.27 -2.40 6.74
C TYR A 44 0.05 -2.19 7.49
N ILE A 45 1.01 -3.10 7.32
CA ILE A 45 2.34 -3.01 7.97
C ILE A 45 3.02 -1.67 7.64
N ILE A 46 3.02 -1.26 6.37
CA ILE A 46 3.61 0.02 5.95
C ILE A 46 2.87 1.18 6.61
N THR A 47 1.53 1.19 6.57
CA THR A 47 0.75 2.29 7.13
C THR A 47 0.95 2.43 8.64
N THR A 48 1.06 1.32 9.38
CA THR A 48 1.34 1.32 10.81
C THR A 48 2.75 1.84 11.10
N ALA A 49 3.75 1.40 10.33
CA ALA A 49 5.13 1.90 10.50
C ALA A 49 5.25 3.42 10.23
N ILE A 50 4.47 3.96 9.28
CA ILE A 50 4.33 5.42 9.08
C ILE A 50 3.64 6.06 10.28
N ASP A 51 2.51 5.49 10.73
CA ASP A 51 1.73 6.02 11.85
C ASP A 51 2.52 6.04 13.16
N ASP A 52 3.43 5.08 13.36
CA ASP A 52 4.34 4.97 14.51
C ASP A 52 5.64 5.77 14.33
N GLY A 53 5.97 6.12 13.08
CA GLY A 53 7.13 6.93 12.71
C GLY A 53 8.43 6.14 12.68
N GLU A 54 8.31 4.83 12.46
CA GLU A 54 9.42 3.92 12.22
C GLU A 54 9.97 4.08 10.80
N LEU A 55 9.16 4.57 9.86
CA LEU A 55 9.57 4.92 8.51
C LEU A 55 9.60 6.43 8.32
N ASP A 56 10.67 6.92 7.71
CA ASP A 56 10.66 8.25 7.10
C ASP A 56 9.92 8.22 5.76
N GLU A 57 9.73 9.40 5.14
CA GLU A 57 9.00 9.51 3.89
C GLU A 57 9.65 8.74 2.74
N ALA A 58 10.98 8.75 2.62
CA ALA A 58 11.68 8.10 1.52
C ALA A 58 11.56 6.57 1.62
N ASP A 59 11.75 6.03 2.83
CA ASP A 59 11.60 4.60 3.09
C ASP A 59 10.15 4.14 2.94
N ALA A 60 9.19 4.95 3.37
CA ALA A 60 7.77 4.69 3.18
C ALA A 60 7.38 4.65 1.69
N LEU A 61 7.89 5.57 0.87
CA LEU A 61 7.67 5.56 -0.58
C LEU A 61 8.29 4.32 -1.23
N ALA A 62 9.53 3.97 -0.87
CA ALA A 62 10.18 2.77 -1.38
C ALA A 62 9.43 1.48 -0.99
N ALA A 63 8.87 1.43 0.23
CA ALA A 63 8.04 0.33 0.69
C ALA A 63 6.74 0.22 -0.11
N PHE A 64 6.05 1.34 -0.35
CA PHE A 64 4.88 1.37 -1.22
C PHE A 64 5.21 0.91 -2.64
N ASP A 65 6.27 1.43 -3.26
CA ASP A 65 6.68 1.06 -4.62
C ASP A 65 7.02 -0.43 -4.75
N ARG A 66 7.56 -1.04 -3.68
CA ARG A 66 7.79 -2.48 -3.65
C ARG A 66 6.47 -3.26 -3.66
N VAL A 67 5.52 -2.89 -2.80
CA VAL A 67 4.22 -3.60 -2.72
C VAL A 67 3.37 -3.35 -3.96
N VAL A 68 3.45 -2.16 -4.56
CA VAL A 68 2.81 -1.86 -5.85
C VAL A 68 3.35 -2.77 -6.95
N ARG A 69 4.67 -2.96 -7.07
CA ARG A 69 5.26 -3.90 -8.05
C ARG A 69 4.81 -5.34 -7.82
N GLU A 70 4.67 -5.77 -6.56
CA GLU A 70 4.13 -7.09 -6.22
C GLU A 70 2.66 -7.21 -6.66
N ALA A 71 1.85 -6.19 -6.38
CA ALA A 71 0.45 -6.14 -6.79
C ALA A 71 0.30 -6.14 -8.32
N ASP A 72 1.11 -5.36 -9.04
CA ASP A 72 1.10 -5.29 -10.51
C ASP A 72 1.46 -6.65 -11.14
N ALA A 73 2.43 -7.37 -10.55
CA ALA A 73 2.79 -8.72 -11.02
C ALA A 73 1.62 -9.71 -10.84
N LEU A 74 0.85 -9.58 -9.76
CA LEU A 74 -0.34 -10.41 -9.52
C LEU A 74 -1.48 -10.05 -10.47
N VAL A 75 -1.74 -8.77 -10.72
CA VAL A 75 -2.73 -8.31 -11.71
C VAL A 75 -2.35 -8.79 -13.11
N GLY A 76 -1.08 -8.67 -13.51
CA GLY A 76 -0.58 -9.16 -14.80
C GLY A 76 -0.72 -10.67 -14.97
N ALA A 77 -0.47 -11.44 -13.90
CA ALA A 77 -0.65 -12.89 -13.91
C ALA A 77 -2.13 -13.30 -14.06
N VAL A 78 -3.04 -12.57 -13.41
CA VAL A 78 -4.49 -12.76 -13.54
C VAL A 78 -4.96 -12.43 -14.95
N ALA A 79 -4.50 -11.32 -15.53
CA ALA A 79 -4.88 -10.91 -16.88
C ALA A 79 -4.43 -11.89 -17.98
N HIS A 80 -3.31 -12.60 -17.77
CA HIS A 80 -2.83 -13.61 -18.71
C HIS A 80 -3.57 -14.96 -18.60
N ALA A 81 -4.24 -15.22 -17.47
CA ALA A 81 -4.94 -16.46 -17.20
C ALA A 81 -6.44 -16.42 -17.57
N ALA A 82 -6.99 -15.24 -17.89
CA ALA A 82 -8.37 -15.00 -18.27
C ALA A 82 -8.55 -15.01 -19.80
#